data_AF-J3ILH9-F1
#
_entry.id   AF-J3ILH9-F1
#
_cell.length_a   1.000
_cell.length_b   1.000
_cell.length_c   1.000
_cell.angle_alpha   90.00
_cell.angle_beta   90.00
_cell.angle_gamma   90.00
#
_symmetry.space_group_name_H-M   'P 1'
#
loop_
_entity.id
_entity.type
_entity.pdbx_description
1 polymer ?
#
loop_
_entity_poly.entity_id
_entity_poly.type
_entity_poly.pdbx_seq_one_letter_code
_entity_poly.pdbx_strand_id
1 'polypeptide(L)' 'MEDIFVVKRCNKIIIHGRRAGESQHDPAEAIGWFRICDTRTGGFIGDGYDAQEDAQLECQRLNAVSSPIPAREVSG' A
#
# COMPACT_ATOMS: atom_id res chain seq x y z
N MET A 1 -6.92 11.01 -16.82
CA MET A 1 -5.67 10.40 -16.33
C MET A 1 -6.10 9.38 -15.30
N GLU A 2 -5.90 8.08 -15.55
CA GLU A 2 -6.14 7.05 -14.53
C GLU A 2 -4.99 7.05 -13.52
N ASP A 3 -5.29 6.82 -12.24
CA ASP A 3 -4.29 6.72 -11.20
C ASP A 3 -3.40 5.49 -11.42
N ILE A 4 -2.08 5.71 -11.44
CA ILE A 4 -1.07 4.65 -11.61
C ILE A 4 -0.97 3.82 -10.32
N PHE A 5 -1.18 4.47 -9.18
CA PHE A 5 -1.13 3.86 -7.87
C PHE A 5 -2.50 3.93 -7.20
N VAL A 6 -2.91 2.83 -6.55
CA VAL A 6 -4.18 2.75 -5.83
C VAL A 6 -4.00 2.12 -4.45
N VAL A 7 -4.67 2.67 -3.44
CA VAL A 7 -4.68 2.07 -2.10
C VAL A 7 -5.63 0.87 -2.08
N LYS A 8 -5.14 -0.28 -1.61
CA LYS A 8 -5.95 -1.48 -1.37
C LYS A 8 -5.89 -1.88 0.10
N ARG A 9 -7.06 -2.05 0.70
CA ARG A 9 -7.19 -2.69 2.01
C ARG A 9 -6.89 -4.18 1.87
N CYS A 10 -5.96 -4.66 2.66
CA CYS A 10 -5.52 -6.03 2.78
C CYS A 10 -5.84 -6.53 4.20
N ASN A 11 -6.09 -7.83 4.33
CA ASN A 11 -6.16 -8.47 5.63
C ASN A 11 -4.74 -8.77 6.10
N LYS A 12 -4.32 -8.20 7.23
CA LYS A 12 -3.03 -8.53 7.86
C LYS A 12 -3.15 -9.95 8.43
N ILE A 13 -2.41 -10.91 7.87
CA ILE A 13 -2.28 -12.23 8.47
C ILE A 13 -1.06 -12.18 9.39
N ILE A 14 -1.29 -12.11 10.70
CA ILE A 14 -0.20 -12.17 11.69
C ILE A 14 0.09 -13.64 12.00
N ILE A 15 1.22 -14.13 11.48
CA ILE A 15 1.69 -15.50 11.75
C ILE A 15 2.52 -15.47 13.03
N HIS A 16 1.91 -15.90 14.13
CA HIS A 16 2.63 -16.14 15.38
C HIS A 16 3.36 -17.49 15.28
N GLY A 17 4.68 -17.50 15.49
CA GLY A 17 5.45 -18.74 15.57
C GLY A 17 4.96 -19.58 16.76
N ARG A 18 4.64 -20.86 16.55
CA ARG A 18 4.14 -21.74 17.62
C ARG A 18 5.32 -22.42 18.33
N ARG A 19 5.51 -22.17 19.64
CA ARG A 19 6.29 -23.08 20.50
C ARG A 19 5.33 -24.05 21.20
N ALA A 20 5.76 -25.30 21.38
CA ALA A 20 4.96 -26.32 22.05
C ALA A 20 4.61 -25.86 23.48
N GLY A 21 3.31 -25.67 23.75
CA GLY A 21 2.80 -25.29 25.08
C GLY A 21 2.12 -23.92 25.18
N GLU A 22 2.15 -23.07 24.15
CA GLU A 22 1.43 -21.79 24.20
C GLU A 22 -0.05 -21.96 23.82
N SER A 23 -0.91 -21.61 24.78
CA SER A 23 -2.36 -21.54 24.62
C SER A 23 -2.76 -20.45 23.62
N GLN A 24 -3.78 -20.79 22.84
CA GLN A 24 -4.50 -20.00 21.85
C GLN A 24 -4.38 -18.48 22.05
N HIS A 25 -3.53 -17.83 21.24
CA HIS A 25 -3.53 -16.38 21.12
C HIS A 25 -4.88 -15.96 20.52
N ASP A 26 -5.55 -14.97 21.12
CA ASP A 26 -6.79 -14.39 20.62
C ASP A 26 -6.74 -14.21 19.09
N PRO A 27 -7.84 -14.51 18.35
CA PRO A 27 -7.86 -14.38 16.90
C PRO A 27 -7.42 -12.96 16.58
N ALA A 28 -6.28 -12.84 15.90
CA ALA A 28 -5.66 -11.56 15.60
C ALA A 28 -6.75 -10.60 15.11
N GLU A 29 -6.98 -9.53 15.89
CA GLU A 29 -7.91 -8.49 15.48
C GLU A 29 -7.49 -8.07 14.07
N ALA A 30 -8.45 -8.05 13.14
CA ALA A 30 -8.18 -7.69 11.76
C ALA A 30 -7.91 -6.17 11.70
N ILE A 31 -6.72 -5.76 12.16
CA ILE A 31 -6.21 -4.41 11.99
C ILE A 31 -6.11 -4.22 10.48
N GLY A 32 -6.90 -3.31 9.93
CA GLY A 32 -6.89 -3.02 8.51
C GLY A 32 -5.47 -2.65 8.08
N TRP A 33 -4.90 -3.38 7.12
CA TRP A 33 -3.58 -3.10 6.57
C TRP A 33 -3.76 -2.54 5.16
N PHE A 34 -3.15 -1.41 4.86
CA PHE A 34 -3.33 -0.73 3.59
C PHE A 34 -2.03 -0.83 2.79
N ARG A 35 -2.14 -1.25 1.52
CA ARG A 35 -0.99 -1.31 0.62
C ARG A 35 -1.26 -0.50 -0.63
N ILE A 36 -0.20 0.10 -1.16
CA ILE A 36 -0.25 0.82 -2.42
C ILE A 36 0.03 -0.19 -3.54
N CYS A 37 -0.90 -0.34 -4.46
CA CYS A 37 -0.81 -1.22 -5.61
C CYS A 37 -0.48 -0.41 -6.86
N ASP A 38 0.56 -0.82 -7.59
CA ASP A 38 0.87 -0.32 -8.92
C ASP A 38 0.00 -1.06 -9.94
N THR A 39 -0.87 -0.33 -10.63
CA THR A 39 -1.81 -0.90 -11.60
C THR A 39 -1.13 -1.36 -12.89
N ARG A 40 0.09 -0.89 -13.18
CA ARG A 40 0.85 -1.23 -14.39
C ARG A 40 1.59 -2.56 -14.24
N THR A 41 2.15 -2.80 -13.06
CA THR A 41 2.92 -4.02 -12.78
C THR A 41 2.11 -5.06 -12.02
N GLY A 42 0.99 -4.67 -11.41
CA GLY A 42 0.24 -5.52 -10.48
C GLY A 42 0.97 -5.74 -9.14
N GLY A 43 2.08 -5.03 -8.92
CA GLY A 43 2.89 -5.12 -7.72
C GLY A 43 2.37 -4.28 -6.56
N PHE A 44 3.01 -4.43 -5.40
CA PHE A 44 2.81 -3.59 -4.22
C PHE A 44 4.06 -2.77 -3.94
N ILE A 45 3.86 -1.53 -3.49
CA ILE A 45 4.93 -0.61 -3.13
C ILE A 45 5.08 -0.58 -1.60
N GLY A 46 6.32 -0.77 -1.14
CA GLY A 46 6.68 -0.73 0.29
C GLY A 46 6.08 -1.87 1.10
N ASP A 47 6.20 -1.76 2.43
CA ASP A 47 5.72 -2.77 3.36
C ASP A 47 4.21 -2.67 3.63
N GLY A 48 3.64 -1.47 3.51
CA GLY A 48 2.24 -1.16 3.80
C GLY A 48 2.07 -0.27 5.04
N TYR A 49 0.82 0.06 5.35
CA TYR A 49 0.43 1.05 6.35
C TYR A 49 -0.63 0.47 7.28
N ASP A 50 -0.56 0.79 8.56
CA ASP A 50 -1.64 0.46 9.51
C ASP A 50 -2.84 1.43 9.39
N ALA A 51 -2.63 2.66 8.92
CA ALA A 51 -3.68 3.66 8.73
C ALA A 51 -4.00 3.91 7.25
N GLN A 52 -5.30 4.04 6.93
CA GLN A 52 -5.75 4.32 5.57
C GLN A 52 -5.29 5.69 5.09
N GLU A 53 -5.30 6.69 5.97
CA GLU A 53 -4.98 8.08 5.63
C GLU A 53 -3.52 8.22 5.21
N ASP A 54 -2.58 7.61 5.93
CA ASP A 54 -1.16 7.58 5.54
C ASP A 54 -0.95 6.92 4.17
N ALA A 55 -1.63 5.79 3.92
CA ALA A 55 -1.57 5.12 2.63
C ALA A 55 -2.13 6.00 1.50
N GLN A 56 -3.20 6.76 1.77
CA GLN A 56 -3.80 7.67 0.79
C GLN A 56 -2.89 8.86 0.49
N LEU A 57 -2.29 9.47 1.52
CA LEU A 57 -1.36 10.58 1.35
C LEU A 57 -0.16 10.18 0.49
N GLU A 58 0.43 9.02 0.77
CA GLU A 58 1.55 8.53 -0.05
C GLU A 58 1.10 8.14 -1.46
N CYS A 59 -0.06 7.50 -1.62
CA CYS A 59 -0.61 7.16 -2.92
C CYS A 59 -0.82 8.42 -3.79
N GLN A 60 -1.36 9.49 -3.22
CA GLN A 60 -1.53 10.77 -3.91
C GLN A 60 -0.18 11.37 -4.29
N ARG A 61 0.81 11.34 -3.38
CA ARG A 61 2.18 11.80 -3.66
C ARG A 61 2.79 11.05 -4.83
N LEU A 62 2.65 9.72 -4.85
CA LEU A 62 3.15 8.86 -5.92
C LEU A 62 2.46 9.14 -7.26
N ASN A 63 1.13 9.30 -7.26
CA ASN A 63 0.39 9.68 -8.48
C ASN A 63 0.76 11.08 -8.97
N ALA A 64 1.03 12.03 -8.07
CA ALA A 64 1.43 13.38 -8.45
C ALA A 64 2.82 13.42 -9.10
N VAL A 65 3.80 12.66 -8.58
CA VAL A 65 5.16 12.62 -9.15
C VAL A 65 5.26 11.74 -10.40
N SER A 66 4.40 10.74 -10.53
CA SER A 66 4.41 9.79 -11.66
C SER A 66 3.46 10.18 -12.78
N SER A 67 2.55 11.12 -12.53
CA SER A 67 1.83 11.82 -13.59
C SER A 67 2.85 12.42 -14.56
N PRO A 68 2.69 12.23 -15.88
CA PRO A 68 3.57 12.81 -16.85
C PRO A 68 3.51 14.33 -16.66
N ILE A 69 4.63 14.90 -16.20
CA ILE A 69 4.89 16.32 -16.36
C ILE A 69 4.69 16.55 -17.86
N PRO A 70 3.78 17.43 -18.32
CA PRO A 70 3.79 17.81 -19.72
C PRO A 70 5.20 18.27 -20.00
N ALA A 71 5.92 17.51 -20.85
CA ALA A 71 7.27 17.83 -21.24
C ALA A 71 7.24 19.30 -21.65
N ARG A 72 7.95 20.15 -20.90
CA ARG A 72 8.04 21.55 -21.24
C ARG A 72 8.71 21.58 -22.61
N GLU A 73 7.90 21.81 -23.64
CA GLU A 73 8.32 21.91 -25.03
C GLU A 73 9.60 22.75 -25.06
N VAL A 74 10.68 22.13 -25.53
CA VAL A 74 11.95 22.80 -25.75
C VAL A 74 11.71 23.76 -26.91
N SER A 75 11.46 25.04 -26.62
CA SER A 75 11.56 26.08 -27.64
C SER A 75 13.05 26.30 -27.93
N GLY A 76 13.54 25.65 -28.98
CA GLY A 76 14.77 26.02 -29.67
C GLY A 76 14.56 27.19 -30.63
#